data_AF-A0A4W3HDG0-F1
#
_entry.id   AF-A0A4W3HDG0-F1
#
_cell.length_a   1.000
_cell.length_b   1.000
_cell.length_c   1.000
_cell.angle_alpha   90.00
_cell.angle_beta   90.00
_cell.angle_gamma   90.00
#
_symmetry.space_group_name_H-M   'P 1'
#
loop_
_entity.id
_entity.type
_entity.pdbx_description
1 polymer ?
#
loop_
_entity_poly.entity_id
_entity_poly.type
_entity_poly.pdbx_seq_one_letter_code
_entity_poly.pdbx_strand_id
1 'polypeptide(L)'
;MQCPELCEALLCSDCALCCGLLLGVGTLNDSHSGGMQLLPDPLYSIPTDNTYLLAVTATDTGRIFLAGKDGCLYEIAYQAEAGWFSQRCRKINHSKSSLSFLVPSVLQFTFSEDDPIVQIAIDNSRNILYTRSERGVLQAYSLGQDGHGMSRVASLSHTSIVTAAGNIARSV
;
A
#
# COMPACT_ATOMS: atom_id res chain seq x y z
N MET A 1 17.99 1.79 -16.42
CA MET A 1 17.64 0.64 -17.27
C MET A 1 16.38 0.04 -16.66
N GLN A 2 15.26 0.26 -17.35
CA GLN A 2 13.89 0.08 -16.86
C GLN A 2 13.64 -1.40 -16.55
N CYS A 3 13.03 -1.73 -15.41
CA CYS A 3 12.49 -3.07 -15.13
C CYS A 3 10.95 -2.98 -15.06
N PRO A 4 10.26 -2.74 -16.18
CA PRO A 4 8.80 -2.58 -16.20
C PRO A 4 8.03 -3.90 -16.11
N GLU A 5 8.70 -5.06 -16.20
CA GLU A 5 8.03 -6.37 -16.29
C GLU A 5 7.74 -7.04 -14.92
N LEU A 6 8.20 -6.46 -13.81
CA LEU A 6 7.99 -7.06 -12.47
C LEU A 6 6.64 -6.72 -11.82
N CYS A 7 5.79 -5.91 -12.47
CA CYS A 7 4.60 -5.34 -11.83
C CYS A 7 3.29 -6.09 -12.10
N GLU A 8 3.26 -7.02 -13.05
CA GLU A 8 2.08 -7.83 -13.38
C GLU A 8 2.12 -9.20 -12.68
N ALA A 9 1.91 -9.25 -11.36
CA ALA A 9 1.33 -10.43 -10.67
C ALA A 9 1.30 -10.24 -9.13
N LEU A 10 0.31 -9.50 -8.65
CA LEU A 10 -0.17 -9.63 -7.26
C LEU A 10 -1.68 -9.88 -7.29
N LEU A 11 -2.07 -11.01 -7.88
CA LEU A 11 -3.45 -11.51 -7.81
C LEU A 11 -3.41 -13.01 -7.50
N CYS A 12 -3.64 -13.36 -6.23
CA CYS A 12 -4.24 -14.65 -5.91
C CYS A 12 -5.69 -14.38 -5.49
N SER A 13 -6.63 -14.92 -6.26
CA SER A 13 -8.05 -14.58 -6.20
C SER A 13 -8.76 -15.06 -4.94
N ASP A 14 -8.17 -15.88 -4.08
CA ASP A 14 -8.85 -16.35 -2.88
C ASP A 14 -7.85 -16.60 -1.73
N CYS A 15 -7.92 -15.73 -0.71
CA CYS A 15 -7.45 -15.93 0.66
C CYS A 15 -6.30 -16.93 0.89
N ALA A 16 -5.05 -16.50 0.76
CA ALA A 16 -3.92 -17.11 1.48
C ALA A 16 -2.76 -16.12 1.63
N LEU A 17 -2.77 -15.42 2.76
CA LEU A 17 -1.68 -14.59 3.26
C LEU A 17 -0.54 -15.51 3.73
N CYS A 18 0.51 -15.70 2.92
CA CYS A 18 1.73 -16.39 3.34
C CYS A 18 2.96 -15.60 2.90
N CYS A 19 3.46 -14.74 3.80
CA CYS A 19 4.61 -13.85 3.62
C CYS A 19 4.49 -12.88 2.43
N GLY A 20 5.16 -11.73 2.48
CA GLY A 20 5.26 -10.83 1.33
C GLY A 20 6.14 -11.42 0.23
N LEU A 21 5.72 -12.53 -0.40
CA LEU A 21 6.38 -13.11 -1.56
C LEU A 21 6.04 -12.28 -2.79
N LEU A 22 7.02 -11.56 -3.32
CA LEU A 22 6.99 -11.12 -4.71
C LEU A 22 7.57 -12.25 -5.57
N LEU A 23 6.74 -12.78 -6.48
CA LEU A 23 7.15 -13.76 -7.47
C LEU A 23 7.54 -13.03 -8.77
N GLY A 24 8.63 -13.45 -9.41
CA GLY A 24 8.96 -12.99 -10.76
C GLY A 24 8.14 -13.76 -11.79
N VAL A 25 7.54 -13.05 -12.74
CA VAL A 25 6.83 -13.63 -13.90
C VAL A 25 7.55 -13.22 -15.18
N GLY A 26 7.74 -14.17 -16.09
CA GLY A 26 8.25 -13.91 -17.44
C GLY A 26 7.33 -14.53 -18.49
N THR A 27 7.23 -13.90 -19.65
CA THR A 27 6.53 -14.46 -20.83
C THR A 27 7.56 -15.04 -21.79
N LEU A 28 7.37 -16.29 -22.22
CA LEU A 28 8.20 -16.89 -23.26
C LEU A 28 7.57 -16.59 -24.62
N ASN A 29 8.35 -15.97 -25.51
CA ASN A 29 7.95 -15.64 -26.89
C ASN A 29 7.97 -16.85 -27.84
N ASP A 30 7.73 -18.06 -27.32
CA ASP A 30 7.65 -19.26 -28.14
C ASP A 30 6.22 -19.80 -28.14
N SER A 31 5.56 -19.61 -29.29
CA SER A 31 4.42 -20.39 -29.79
C SER A 31 3.08 -20.23 -29.05
N HIS A 32 2.21 -19.34 -29.55
CA HIS A 32 0.73 -19.36 -29.50
C HIS A 32 -0.03 -19.55 -28.16
N SER A 33 0.65 -19.71 -27.03
CA SER A 33 0.05 -19.73 -25.69
C SER A 33 0.98 -18.99 -24.75
N GLY A 34 0.63 -17.75 -24.38
CA GLY A 34 1.34 -16.94 -23.39
C GLY A 34 1.28 -17.59 -22.01
N GLY A 35 2.13 -18.58 -21.78
CA GLY A 35 2.24 -19.30 -20.52
C GLY A 35 2.91 -18.45 -19.45
N MET A 36 2.36 -18.48 -18.24
CA MET A 36 2.97 -17.85 -17.06
C MET A 36 3.98 -18.82 -16.45
N GLN A 37 5.24 -18.38 -16.31
CA GLN A 37 6.27 -19.14 -15.59
C GLN A 37 6.50 -18.53 -14.20
N LEU A 38 6.40 -19.37 -13.16
CA LEU A 38 6.69 -19.01 -11.78
C LEU A 38 8.10 -19.48 -11.41
N LEU A 39 8.82 -18.65 -10.66
CA LEU A 39 10.09 -19.04 -10.06
C LEU A 39 9.84 -19.90 -8.81
N PRO A 40 10.64 -20.95 -8.56
CA PRO A 40 10.47 -21.83 -7.41
C PRO A 40 10.78 -21.13 -6.08
N ASP A 41 11.71 -20.17 -6.09
CA ASP A 41 12.09 -19.38 -4.93
C ASP A 41 11.60 -17.92 -5.07
N PRO A 42 11.09 -17.30 -3.98
CA PRO A 42 10.69 -15.90 -4.02
C PRO A 42 11.87 -14.98 -4.24
N LEU A 43 11.67 -13.95 -5.07
CA LEU A 43 12.69 -12.94 -5.33
C LEU A 43 12.91 -12.03 -4.12
N TYR A 44 11.83 -11.75 -3.39
CA TYR A 44 11.86 -10.92 -2.20
C TYR A 44 10.95 -11.50 -1.12
N SER A 45 11.38 -11.35 0.14
CA SER A 45 10.60 -11.69 1.33
C SER A 45 10.74 -10.59 2.36
N ILE A 46 9.61 -10.15 2.91
CA ILE A 46 9.53 -9.13 3.96
C ILE A 46 8.63 -9.63 5.09
N PRO A 47 9.04 -9.47 6.35
CA PRO A 47 8.18 -9.80 7.49
C PRO A 47 7.01 -8.83 7.60
N THR A 48 5.83 -9.37 7.93
CA THR A 48 4.63 -8.57 8.18
C THR A 48 4.63 -7.93 9.57
N ASP A 49 5.58 -8.31 10.45
CA ASP A 49 5.71 -7.83 11.83
C ASP A 49 4.41 -7.99 12.63
N ASN A 50 3.74 -9.14 12.47
CA ASN A 50 2.45 -9.48 13.08
C ASN A 50 1.27 -8.57 12.67
N THR A 51 1.43 -7.70 11.67
CA THR A 51 0.31 -6.96 11.08
C THR A 51 -0.34 -7.80 9.98
N TYR A 52 -1.65 -8.03 10.08
CA TYR A 52 -2.44 -8.59 8.98
C TYR A 52 -2.59 -7.55 7.87
N LEU A 53 -2.27 -7.93 6.64
CA LEU A 53 -2.43 -7.09 5.46
C LEU A 53 -3.79 -7.40 4.82
N LEU A 54 -4.60 -6.36 4.60
CA LEU A 54 -6.00 -6.47 4.18
C LEU A 54 -6.21 -6.17 2.70
N ALA A 55 -5.33 -5.39 2.09
CA ALA A 55 -5.37 -5.06 0.66
C ALA A 55 -3.97 -4.81 0.13
N VAL A 56 -3.78 -5.07 -1.17
CA VAL A 56 -2.56 -4.77 -1.92
C VAL A 56 -2.94 -4.09 -3.24
N THR A 57 -2.13 -3.13 -3.67
CA THR A 57 -2.27 -2.46 -4.96
C THR A 57 -0.91 -1.96 -5.45
N ALA A 58 -0.82 -1.57 -6.72
CA ALA A 58 0.41 -1.05 -7.30
C ALA A 58 0.16 0.13 -8.24
N THR A 59 1.15 1.02 -8.35
CA THR A 59 1.18 2.06 -9.39
C THR A 59 1.65 1.48 -10.72
N ASP A 60 1.42 2.21 -11.81
CA ASP A 60 2.00 1.93 -13.14
C ASP A 60 3.54 1.98 -13.15
N THR A 61 4.13 2.75 -12.24
CA THR A 61 5.58 2.81 -12.00
C THR A 61 6.12 1.66 -11.14
N GLY A 62 5.25 0.78 -10.65
CA GLY A 62 5.64 -0.45 -9.95
C GLY A 62 5.81 -0.34 -8.43
N ARG A 63 5.39 0.78 -7.83
CA ARG A 63 5.35 0.89 -6.36
C ARG A 63 4.22 0.04 -5.82
N ILE A 64 4.47 -0.74 -4.77
CA ILE A 64 3.49 -1.64 -4.17
C ILE A 64 3.07 -1.11 -2.81
N PHE A 65 1.76 -0.96 -2.62
CA PHE A 65 1.17 -0.47 -1.38
C PHE A 65 0.32 -1.55 -0.71
N LEU A 66 0.34 -1.56 0.62
CA LEU A 66 -0.36 -2.53 1.45
C LEU A 66 -1.19 -1.83 2.53
N ALA A 67 -2.40 -2.31 2.76
CA ALA A 67 -3.27 -1.86 3.84
C ALA A 67 -3.10 -2.75 5.06
N GLY A 68 -2.75 -2.17 6.20
CA GLY A 68 -2.63 -2.90 7.46
C GLY A 68 -3.93 -2.90 8.27
N LYS A 69 -4.17 -4.00 9.00
CA LYS A 69 -5.23 -4.10 10.01
C LYS A 69 -5.02 -3.16 11.20
N ASP A 70 -3.78 -2.74 11.42
CA ASP A 70 -3.36 -1.71 12.38
C ASP A 70 -3.61 -0.27 11.91
N GLY A 71 -4.42 -0.08 10.86
CA GLY A 71 -4.72 1.23 10.29
C GLY A 71 -3.55 1.91 9.57
N CYS A 72 -2.47 1.17 9.29
CA CYS A 72 -1.29 1.73 8.63
C CYS A 72 -1.28 1.45 7.12
N LEU A 73 -0.87 2.45 6.34
CA LEU A 73 -0.52 2.32 4.93
C LEU A 73 0.97 2.00 4.84
N TYR A 74 1.29 0.90 4.18
CA TYR A 74 2.66 0.46 3.95
C TYR A 74 3.04 0.52 2.47
N GLU A 75 4.32 0.71 2.20
CA GLU A 75 4.92 0.54 0.87
C GLU A 75 6.03 -0.51 0.93
N ILE A 76 6.08 -1.38 -0.07
CA ILE A 76 7.19 -2.30 -0.28
C ILE A 76 8.15 -1.65 -1.28
N ALA A 77 9.30 -1.19 -0.78
CA ALA A 77 10.36 -0.67 -1.61
C ALA A 77 11.38 -1.77 -1.88
N TYR A 78 11.63 -2.08 -3.15
CA TYR A 78 12.52 -3.14 -3.59
C TYR A 78 13.55 -2.61 -4.61
N GLN A 79 14.72 -3.25 -4.65
CA GLN A 79 15.82 -2.93 -5.55
C GLN A 79 16.58 -4.18 -5.99
N ALA A 80 17.10 -4.16 -7.21
CA ALA A 80 17.77 -5.31 -7.81
C ALA A 80 19.08 -5.67 -7.10
N GLU A 81 19.90 -4.68 -6.73
CA GLU A 81 21.21 -4.89 -6.11
C GLU A 81 21.16 -4.62 -4.61
N ALA A 82 21.84 -5.44 -3.81
CA ALA A 82 22.09 -5.17 -2.41
C ALA A 82 23.29 -4.20 -2.31
N GLY A 83 23.11 -3.09 -1.61
CA GLY A 83 24.25 -2.26 -1.20
C GLY A 83 24.85 -2.81 0.09
N TRP A 84 26.11 -2.48 0.40
CA TRP A 84 26.76 -2.85 1.67
C TRP A 84 25.92 -2.44 2.91
N PHE A 85 25.13 -1.36 2.78
CA PHE A 85 24.22 -0.86 3.82
C PHE A 85 22.74 -0.86 3.41
N SER A 86 22.38 -1.42 2.24
CA SER A 86 21.02 -1.32 1.69
C SER A 86 20.42 -2.69 1.45
N GLN A 87 19.31 -2.96 2.12
CA GLN A 87 18.51 -4.16 1.91
C GLN A 87 17.88 -4.13 0.51
N ARG A 88 17.73 -5.31 -0.11
CA ARG A 88 17.07 -5.47 -1.41
C ARG A 88 15.57 -5.19 -1.36
N CYS A 89 14.97 -5.28 -0.19
CA CYS A 89 13.54 -5.05 0.04
C CYS A 89 13.33 -4.48 1.45
N ARG A 90 12.47 -3.46 1.58
CA ARG A 90 12.07 -2.89 2.88
C ARG A 90 10.58 -2.55 2.91
N LYS A 91 9.99 -2.67 4.09
CA LYS A 91 8.63 -2.18 4.39
C LYS A 91 8.72 -0.76 4.96
N ILE A 92 8.04 0.18 4.33
CA ILE A 92 7.97 1.59 4.75
C ILE A 92 6.56 1.84 5.28
N ASN A 93 6.42 2.45 6.46
CA ASN A 93 5.12 2.88 7.00
C ASN A 93 4.91 4.37 6.69
N HIS A 94 3.83 4.69 5.97
CA HIS A 94 3.49 6.06 5.57
C HIS A 94 2.42 6.73 6.44
N SER A 95 1.83 5.98 7.38
CA SER A 95 0.80 6.48 8.29
C SER A 95 1.36 6.98 9.62
N LYS A 96 2.49 6.43 10.08
CA LYS A 96 3.14 6.83 11.33
C LYS A 96 4.05 8.04 11.10
N SER A 97 3.89 9.08 11.93
CA SER A 97 4.85 10.18 11.99
C SER A 97 6.23 9.64 12.36
N SER A 98 7.29 10.21 11.80
CA SER A 98 8.68 9.81 12.05
C SER A 98 9.10 9.87 13.53
N LEU A 99 8.29 10.50 14.40
CA LEU A 99 8.48 10.62 15.85
C LEU A 99 7.60 9.67 16.67
N SER A 100 6.89 8.71 16.06
CA SER A 100 5.98 7.81 16.79
C SER A 100 6.68 6.96 17.85
N PHE A 101 8.00 6.78 17.73
CA PHE A 101 8.84 6.11 18.74
C PHE A 101 9.01 6.91 20.04
N LEU A 102 8.74 8.22 20.02
CA LEU A 102 8.82 9.09 21.20
C LEU A 102 7.52 9.12 22.01
N VAL A 103 6.43 8.53 21.49
CA VAL A 103 5.13 8.52 22.19
C VAL A 103 5.13 7.37 23.20
N PRO A 104 5.01 7.64 24.51
CA PRO A 104 4.92 6.60 25.53
C PRO A 104 3.74 5.65 25.25
N SER A 105 3.98 4.34 25.34
CA SER A 105 2.97 3.29 25.07
C SER A 105 1.70 3.43 25.92
N VAL A 106 1.79 4.01 27.12
CA VAL A 106 0.64 4.29 28.01
C VAL A 106 -0.37 5.27 27.37
N LEU A 107 0.08 6.19 26.51
CA LEU A 107 -0.80 7.14 25.81
C LEU A 107 -1.40 6.57 24.51
N GLN A 108 -0.87 5.44 24.01
CA GLN A 108 -1.42 4.77 22.83
C GLN A 108 -2.69 3.98 23.17
N PHE A 109 -2.78 3.43 24.39
CA PHE A 109 -3.91 2.62 24.84
C PHE A 109 -5.19 3.44 25.10
N THR A 110 -5.07 4.73 25.37
CA THR A 110 -6.20 5.57 25.80
C THR A 110 -6.92 6.30 24.67
N PHE A 111 -6.41 6.28 23.43
CA PHE A 111 -6.92 7.18 22.36
C PHE A 111 -7.35 6.54 21.03
N SER A 112 -7.18 5.24 20.81
CA SER A 112 -7.74 4.61 19.60
C SER A 112 -7.72 3.09 19.64
N GLU A 113 -8.87 2.45 19.50
CA GLU A 113 -8.92 1.15 18.82
C GLU A 113 -8.36 1.31 17.41
N ASP A 114 -7.65 0.28 16.92
CA ASP A 114 -7.20 0.23 15.53
C ASP A 114 -8.39 0.47 14.58
N ASP A 115 -8.19 1.32 13.56
CA ASP A 115 -9.14 1.57 12.49
C ASP A 115 -8.54 1.01 11.19
N PRO A 116 -8.82 -0.27 10.85
CA PRO A 116 -8.18 -0.96 9.73
C PRO A 116 -8.34 -0.20 8.42
N ILE A 117 -7.29 -0.15 7.60
CA ILE A 117 -7.44 0.27 6.20
C ILE A 117 -8.02 -0.92 5.44
N VAL A 118 -9.22 -0.75 4.88
CA VAL A 118 -9.95 -1.82 4.18
C VAL A 118 -9.88 -1.68 2.66
N GLN A 119 -9.46 -0.52 2.15
CA GLN A 119 -9.37 -0.27 0.73
C GLN A 119 -8.28 0.74 0.40
N ILE A 120 -7.58 0.50 -0.71
CA ILE A 120 -6.66 1.43 -1.35
C ILE A 120 -7.09 1.59 -2.81
N ALA A 121 -7.06 2.82 -3.32
CA ALA A 121 -7.28 3.11 -4.74
C ALA A 121 -6.20 4.08 -5.23
N ILE A 122 -5.68 3.84 -6.44
CA ILE A 122 -4.63 4.68 -7.04
C ILE A 122 -5.21 5.35 -8.28
N ASP A 123 -5.07 6.68 -8.35
CA ASP A 123 -5.29 7.49 -9.55
C ASP A 123 -3.92 7.82 -10.15
N ASN A 124 -3.43 6.96 -11.06
CA ASN A 124 -2.14 7.15 -11.74
C ASN A 124 -2.11 8.44 -12.57
N SER A 125 -3.25 8.88 -13.11
CA SER A 125 -3.30 10.10 -13.93
C SER A 125 -2.98 11.38 -13.15
N ARG A 126 -3.21 11.35 -11.82
CA ARG A 126 -2.97 12.47 -10.91
C ARG A 126 -1.84 12.20 -9.91
N ASN A 127 -1.25 11.02 -9.93
CA ASN A 127 -0.32 10.55 -8.91
C ASN A 127 -0.91 10.71 -7.48
N ILE A 128 -2.13 10.20 -7.27
CA ILE A 128 -2.80 10.25 -5.96
C ILE A 128 -3.18 8.85 -5.52
N LEU A 129 -2.83 8.52 -4.27
CA LEU A 129 -3.28 7.32 -3.58
C LEU A 129 -4.37 7.70 -2.57
N TYR A 130 -5.47 6.96 -2.61
CA TYR A 130 -6.58 7.07 -1.67
C TYR A 130 -6.61 5.86 -0.76
N THR A 131 -6.90 6.07 0.52
CA THR A 131 -7.22 5.01 1.46
C THR A 131 -8.61 5.23 2.04
N ARG A 132 -9.28 4.12 2.38
CA ARG A 132 -10.51 4.11 3.17
C ARG A 132 -10.35 3.17 4.35
N SER A 133 -10.65 3.67 5.54
CA SER A 133 -10.70 2.86 6.76
C SER A 133 -12.05 2.19 6.97
N GLU A 134 -12.11 1.22 7.89
CA GLU A 134 -13.33 0.53 8.29
C GLU A 134 -14.38 1.50 8.85
N ARG A 135 -13.95 2.52 9.60
CA ARG A 135 -14.81 3.60 10.10
C ARG A 135 -15.19 4.65 9.04
N GLY A 136 -14.76 4.46 7.80
CA GLY A 136 -15.07 5.36 6.69
C GLY A 136 -14.26 6.65 6.68
N VAL A 137 -13.06 6.66 7.28
CA VAL A 137 -12.11 7.77 7.10
C VAL A 137 -11.48 7.63 5.71
N LEU A 138 -11.60 8.67 4.90
CA LEU A 138 -10.95 8.78 3.60
C LEU A 138 -9.68 9.61 3.74
N GLN A 139 -8.56 9.11 3.24
CA GLN A 139 -7.31 9.88 3.17
C GLN A 139 -6.81 9.93 1.73
N ALA A 140 -6.18 11.04 1.37
CA ALA A 140 -5.54 11.22 0.09
C ALA A 140 -4.05 11.52 0.29
N TYR A 141 -3.22 10.87 -0.51
CA TYR A 141 -1.78 10.98 -0.50
C TYR A 141 -1.30 11.38 -1.90
N SER A 142 -0.54 12.47 -1.98
CA SER A 142 0.16 12.85 -3.20
C SER A 142 1.41 11.98 -3.34
N LEU A 143 1.55 11.36 -4.51
CA LEU A 143 2.72 10.58 -4.91
C LEU A 143 3.76 11.44 -5.62
N GLY A 144 3.66 12.78 -5.56
CA GLY A 144 4.56 13.70 -6.27
C GLY A 144 4.28 13.79 -7.78
N GLN A 145 4.88 14.79 -8.44
CA GLN A 145 4.72 14.98 -9.89
C GLN A 145 5.36 13.85 -10.71
N ASP A 146 6.41 13.24 -10.16
CA ASP A 146 7.17 12.14 -10.75
C ASP A 146 6.69 10.75 -10.29
N GLY A 147 5.67 10.68 -9.43
CA GLY A 147 5.15 9.41 -8.89
C GLY A 147 6.05 8.78 -7.82
N HIS A 148 7.11 9.45 -7.36
CA HIS A 148 8.06 8.95 -6.34
C HIS A 148 7.89 9.59 -4.96
N GLY A 149 7.07 10.63 -4.84
CA GLY A 149 6.74 11.27 -3.58
C GLY A 149 5.80 10.44 -2.71
N MET A 150 5.64 10.89 -1.46
CA MET A 150 4.59 10.42 -0.57
C MET A 150 4.27 11.49 0.47
N SER A 151 3.08 12.06 0.41
CA SER A 151 2.62 13.07 1.38
C SER A 151 1.11 13.00 1.56
N ARG A 152 0.63 12.89 2.80
CA ARG A 152 -0.80 12.95 3.09
C ARG A 152 -1.31 14.37 2.91
N VAL A 153 -2.17 14.59 1.91
CA VAL A 153 -2.67 15.93 1.54
C VAL A 153 -4.08 16.21 2.07
N ALA A 154 -4.87 15.19 2.38
CA ALA A 154 -6.21 15.36 2.96
C ALA A 154 -6.62 14.15 3.81
N SER A 155 -7.53 14.40 4.76
CA SER A 155 -8.20 13.38 5.57
C SER A 155 -9.62 13.84 5.87
N LEU A 156 -10.62 13.02 5.56
CA LEU A 156 -12.04 13.29 5.78
C LEU A 156 -12.64 12.17 6.61
N SER A 157 -13.26 12.51 7.74
CA SER A 157 -14.00 11.54 8.54
C SER A 157 -15.38 11.28 7.94
N HIS A 158 -15.96 10.11 8.24
CA HIS A 158 -17.34 9.80 7.89
C HIS A 158 -18.31 10.91 8.36
N THR A 159 -18.16 11.39 9.59
CA THR A 159 -18.98 12.48 10.15
C THR A 159 -18.85 13.78 9.36
N SER A 160 -17.64 14.16 8.94
CA SER A 160 -17.40 15.35 8.12
C SER A 160 -18.11 15.24 6.77
N ILE A 161 -18.05 14.06 6.13
CA ILE A 161 -18.71 13.79 4.84
C ILE A 161 -20.22 13.89 4.98
N VAL A 162 -20.80 13.21 5.98
CA VAL A 162 -22.25 13.24 6.25
C VAL A 162 -22.74 14.66 6.57
N THR A 163 -21.96 15.43 7.35
CA THR A 163 -22.30 16.81 7.69
C THR A 163 -22.30 17.71 6.46
N ALA A 164 -21.29 17.60 5.60
CA ALA A 164 -21.22 18.34 4.34
C ALA A 164 -22.40 17.99 3.41
N ALA A 165 -22.72 16.71 3.26
CA ALA A 165 -23.87 16.26 2.48
C ALA A 165 -25.20 16.80 3.02
N GLY A 166 -25.39 16.78 4.35
CA GLY A 166 -26.58 17.31 5.00
C GLY A 166 -26.75 18.82 4.81
N ASN A 167 -25.66 19.59 4.76
CA ASN A 167 -25.71 21.02 4.47
C ASN A 167 -26.17 21.30 3.03
N ILE A 168 -25.70 20.51 2.05
CA ILE A 168 -26.11 20.64 0.65
C ILE A 168 -27.59 20.28 0.49
N ALA A 169 -28.03 19.17 1.09
CA ALA A 169 -29.42 18.71 1.02
C ALA A 169 -30.42 19.67 1.67
N ARG A 170 -30.00 20.53 2.60
CA ARG A 170 -30.85 21.58 3.20
C ARG A 170 -30.95 22.85 2.36
N SER A 171 -30.06 23.03 1.38
CA SER A 171 -30.02 24.21 0.52
C SER A 171 -30.81 24.08 -0.77
N VAL A 172 -31.51 22.94 -0.97
CA VAL A 172 -32.38 22.66 -2.11
C VAL A 172 -33.85 22.71 -1.73
#